data_AF-A0A920WBQ6-F1
#
_entry.id   AF-A0A920WBQ6-F1
#
_cell.length_a   1.000
_cell.length_b   1.000
_cell.length_c   1.000
_cell.angle_alpha   90.00
_cell.angle_beta   90.00
_cell.angle_gamma   90.00
#
_symmetry.space_group_name_H-M   'P 1'
#
loop_
_entity.id
_entity.type
_entity.pdbx_description
1 polymer ?
#
loop_
_entity_poly.entity_id
_entity_poly.type
_entity_poly.pdbx_seq_one_letter_code
_entity_poly.pdbx_strand_id
1 'polypeptide(L)' 'MIDTVIVEVANPGHPLGVRGVGEVSLVPPMAAIANAIHDAVGVRMDTLPMNPGSVLEALWEQNL' A
#
# COMPACT_ATOMS: atom_id res chain seq x y z
N MET A 1 13.58 0.10 8.65
CA MET A 1 12.74 -0.33 9.79
C MET A 1 11.34 0.19 9.51
N ILE A 2 10.29 -0.60 9.76
CA ILE A 2 8.90 -0.16 9.57
C ILE A 2 8.48 0.59 10.85
N ASP A 3 8.03 1.83 10.70
CA ASP A 3 7.42 2.59 11.79
C ASP A 3 5.95 2.19 11.94
N THR A 4 5.50 2.00 13.17
CA THR A 4 4.17 1.42 13.46
C THR A 4 3.42 2.26 14.47
N VAL A 5 2.12 2.45 14.22
CA VAL A 5 1.22 3.22 15.09
C VAL A 5 0.06 2.34 15.51
N ILE A 6 -0.16 2.20 16.81
CA ILE A 6 -1.35 1.53 17.35
C ILE A 6 -2.48 2.54 17.43
N VAL A 7 -3.56 2.28 16.69
CA VAL A 7 -4.77 3.11 16.73
C VAL A 7 -5.86 2.35 17.46
N GLU A 8 -6.28 2.87 18.61
CA GLU A 8 -7.29 2.25 19.46
C GLU A 8 -8.67 2.86 19.19
N VAL A 9 -9.52 2.09 18.52
CA VAL A 9 -10.94 2.42 18.33
C VAL A 9 -11.77 1.22 18.74
N ALA A 10 -12.50 1.33 19.85
CA ALA A 10 -13.27 0.22 20.40
C ALA A 10 -14.30 -0.32 19.39
N ASN A 11 -14.43 -1.64 19.31
CA ASN A 11 -15.53 -2.31 18.62
C ASN A 11 -16.73 -2.46 19.58
N PRO A 12 -17.88 -1.79 19.35
CA PRO A 12 -19.03 -1.89 20.23
C PRO A 12 -19.64 -3.30 20.28
N GLY A 13 -19.32 -4.17 19.32
CA GLY A 13 -19.79 -5.55 19.26
C GLY A 13 -18.89 -6.59 19.94
N HIS A 14 -17.73 -6.19 20.50
CA HIS A 14 -16.81 -7.12 21.15
C HIS A 14 -16.72 -6.82 22.67
N PRO A 15 -16.83 -7.81 23.58
CA PRO A 15 -16.82 -7.58 25.03
C PRO A 15 -15.61 -6.79 25.56
N LEU A 16 -14.47 -6.94 24.88
CA LEU A 16 -13.21 -6.24 25.18
C LEU A 16 -12.88 -5.11 24.21
N GLY A 17 -13.77 -4.75 23.29
CA GLY A 17 -13.55 -3.69 22.30
C GLY A 17 -12.48 -3.97 21.24
N VAL A 18 -11.86 -5.16 21.21
CA VAL A 18 -10.75 -5.48 20.29
C VAL A 18 -11.20 -5.67 18.84
N ARG A 19 -10.25 -5.46 17.92
CA ARG A 19 -10.38 -5.68 16.47
C ARG A 19 -9.25 -6.57 15.97
N GLY A 20 -9.50 -7.36 14.94
CA GLY A 20 -8.46 -8.15 14.28
C GLY A 20 -7.47 -7.27 13.53
N VAL A 21 -6.18 -7.61 13.58
CA VAL A 21 -5.08 -6.81 12.97
C VAL A 21 -4.18 -7.61 12.02
N GLY A 22 -4.33 -8.94 11.96
CA GLY A 22 -3.42 -9.80 11.18
C GLY A 22 -3.34 -9.46 9.70
N GLU A 23 -4.48 -9.23 9.05
CA GLU A 23 -4.54 -8.89 7.61
C GLU A 23 -4.42 -7.39 7.35
N VAL A 24 -4.80 -6.56 8.33
CA VAL A 24 -4.88 -5.09 8.20
C VAL A 24 -3.52 -4.49 7.89
N SER A 25 -2.43 -5.06 8.40
CA SER A 25 -1.06 -4.61 8.11
C SER A 25 -0.51 -5.15 6.79
N LEU A 26 -1.13 -6.19 6.21
CA LEU A 26 -0.66 -6.85 4.98
C LEU A 26 -1.28 -6.25 3.71
N VAL A 27 -2.54 -5.83 3.76
CA VAL A 27 -3.26 -5.29 2.59
C VAL A 27 -2.75 -3.92 2.11
N PRO A 28 -2.51 -2.90 2.97
CA PRO A 28 -2.22 -1.55 2.51
C PRO A 28 -0.85 -1.30 1.85
N PRO A 29 0.25 -2.04 2.14
CA PRO A 29 1.55 -1.79 1.53
C PRO A 29 1.55 -1.74 0.00
N MET A 30 0.79 -2.61 -0.67
CA MET A 30 0.75 -2.65 -2.14
C MET A 30 0.23 -1.33 -2.73
N ALA A 31 -0.88 -0.81 -2.19
CA ALA A 31 -1.45 0.45 -2.63
C ALA A 31 -0.58 1.66 -2.21
N ALA A 32 0.03 1.61 -1.03
CA ALA A 32 0.95 2.65 -0.55
C ALA A 32 2.17 2.80 -1.47
N ILE A 33 2.76 1.67 -1.89
CA ILE A 33 3.90 1.66 -2.83
C ILE A 33 3.45 2.18 -4.21
N ALA A 34 2.29 1.76 -4.71
CA ALA A 34 1.77 2.23 -6.00
C ALA A 34 1.55 3.76 -6.01
N ASN A 35 1.02 4.30 -4.91
CA ASN A 35 0.88 5.74 -4.73
C ASN A 35 2.23 6.46 -4.65
N ALA A 36 3.21 5.88 -3.95
CA ALA A 36 4.55 6.46 -3.85
C ALA A 36 5.28 6.48 -5.20
N ILE A 37 5.14 5.45 -6.03
CA ILE A 37 5.68 5.44 -7.40
C ILE A 37 5.03 6.56 -8.23
N HIS A 38 3.71 6.66 -8.20
CA HIS A 38 3.00 7.72 -8.92
C HIS A 38 3.41 9.12 -8.45
N ASP A 39 3.56 9.33 -7.15
CA ASP A 39 4.03 10.60 -6.59
C ASP A 39 5.46 10.94 -7.03
N ALA A 40 6.35 9.93 -7.11
CA ALA A 40 7.75 10.13 -7.46
C ALA A 40 7.99 10.39 -8.95
N VAL A 41 7.25 9.72 -9.84
CA VAL A 41 7.55 9.72 -11.29
C VAL A 41 6.35 9.98 -12.20
N GLY A 42 5.14 10.19 -11.66
CA GLY A 42 3.93 10.45 -12.46
C GLY A 42 3.29 9.22 -13.10
N VAL A 43 3.85 8.03 -12.90
CA VAL A 43 3.34 6.75 -13.44
C VAL A 43 2.37 6.09 -12.48
N ARG A 44 1.15 5.78 -12.95
CA ARG A 44 0.20 4.98 -12.18
C ARG A 44 0.42 3.49 -12.45
N MET A 45 1.00 2.79 -11.48
CA MET A 45 1.06 1.32 -11.49
C MET A 45 -0.26 0.73 -10.99
N ASP A 46 -0.89 -0.13 -11.79
CA ASP A 46 -2.14 -0.83 -11.47
C ASP A 46 -1.98 -2.36 -11.37
N THR A 47 -0.82 -2.87 -11.77
CA THR A 47 -0.50 -4.29 -11.86
C THR A 47 0.65 -4.64 -10.94
N LEU A 48 0.47 -5.74 -10.20
CA LEU A 48 1.52 -6.32 -9.34
C LEU A 48 2.18 -7.51 -10.05
N PRO A 49 3.48 -7.77 -9.81
CA PRO A 49 4.38 -6.99 -8.95
C PRO A 49 4.97 -5.77 -9.65
N MET A 50 5.08 -4.65 -8.93
CA MET A 50 5.77 -3.42 -9.37
C MET A 50 7.30 -3.57 -9.25
N ASN A 51 7.86 -4.57 -9.93
CA ASN A 51 9.30 -4.81 -9.97
C ASN A 51 10.01 -3.76 -10.86
N PRO A 52 11.35 -3.62 -10.78
CA PRO A 52 12.08 -2.60 -11.54
C PRO A 52 11.85 -2.63 -13.06
N GLY A 53 11.68 -3.82 -13.66
CA GLY A 53 11.41 -3.96 -15.09
C GLY A 53 10.05 -3.41 -15.47
N SER A 54 9.01 -3.77 -14.71
CA SER A 54 7.64 -3.27 -14.94
C SER A 54 7.54 -1.76 -14.75
N VAL A 55 8.29 -1.18 -13.80
CA VAL A 55 8.34 0.28 -13.62
C VAL A 55 9.08 0.96 -14.78
N LEU A 56 10.19 0.37 -15.26
CA LEU A 56 10.94 0.91 -16.40
C LEU A 56 10.12 0.91 -17.69
N GLU A 57 9.38 -0.17 -17.94
CA GLU A 57 8.47 -0.28 -19.08
C GLU A 57 7.39 0.81 -19.04
N ALA A 58 6.70 0.97 -17.90
CA ALA A 58 5.67 1.99 -17.73
C ALA A 58 6.21 3.43 -17.86
N LEU A 59 7.47 3.68 -17.45
CA LEU A 59 8.15 4.96 -17.67
C LEU A 59 8.42 5.24 -19.15
N TRP A 60 8.78 4.21 -19.92
CA TRP A 60 9.00 4.37 -21.37
C TRP A 60 7.69 4.58 -22.13
N GLU A 61 6.62 3.90 -21.73
CA GLU A 61 5.28 4.07 -22.33
C GLU A 61 4.73 5.48 -22.14
N GLN A 62 4.98 6.14 -20.99
CA GLN A 62 4.57 7.53 -20.76
C GLN A 62 5.33 8.56 -21.59
N ASN A 63 6.53 8.23 -22.07
CA ASN A 63 7.40 9.14 -22.83
C ASN A 63 7.26 8.98 -24.36
N LEU A 64 6.36 8.10 -24.81
CA LEU A 64 5.91 7.97 -26.20
C LEU A 64 4.69 8.84 -26.45
#